data_AF-A0A4Q3T1X8-F1
#
_entry.id   AF-A0A4Q3T1X8-F1
#
_cell.length_a   1.000
_cell.length_b   1.000
_cell.length_c   1.000
_cell.angle_alpha   90.00
_cell.angle_beta   90.00
_cell.angle_gamma   90.00
#
_symmetry.space_group_name_H-M   'P 1'
#
loop_
_entity.id
_entity.type
_entity.pdbx_description
1 polymer ?
#
loop_
_entity_poly.entity_id
_entity_poly.type
_entity_poly.pdbx_seq_one_letter_code
_entity_poly.pdbx_strand_id
1 'polypeptide(L)'
;FTQRRMAWRSCLLLLTLTCAGLQVAAQQNMAAMPAKSAAPETQVGDATQGLLSLQRSNSQASPVPRPIPGEIASRSYQRYLKSFEHPIPEKFNTTVKTSSGGEGGPSN
;
A
#
# COMPACT_ATOMS: atom_id res chain seq x y z
N PHE A 1 37.18 14.27 -0.46
CA PHE A 1 36.25 13.20 -0.87
C PHE A 1 36.15 12.02 0.10
N THR A 2 36.68 12.11 1.33
CA THR A 2 36.69 11.02 2.33
C THR A 2 35.69 11.19 3.48
N GLN A 3 35.17 12.41 3.71
CA GLN A 3 34.25 12.72 4.82
C GLN A 3 32.80 12.23 4.61
N ARG A 4 32.29 12.20 3.36
CA ARG A 4 30.88 11.84 3.08
C ARG A 4 30.57 10.34 3.23
N ARG A 5 31.59 9.48 3.25
CA ARG A 5 31.41 8.01 3.37
C ARG A 5 31.35 7.54 4.84
N MET A 6 31.84 8.34 5.78
CA MET A 6 31.83 7.99 7.21
C MET A 6 30.49 8.35 7.89
N ALA A 7 29.85 9.46 7.49
CA ALA A 7 28.58 9.89 8.07
C ALA A 7 27.40 8.92 7.78
N TRP A 8 27.45 8.17 6.68
CA TRP A 8 26.40 7.22 6.33
C TRP A 8 26.43 5.96 7.21
N ARG A 9 27.62 5.50 7.62
CA ARG A 9 27.77 4.33 8.50
C ARG A 9 27.40 4.64 9.94
N SER A 10 27.62 5.88 10.39
CA SER A 10 27.20 6.35 11.73
C SER A 10 25.68 6.53 11.85
N CYS A 11 25.02 6.96 10.78
CA CYS A 11 23.55 7.08 10.75
C CYS A 11 22.86 5.70 10.80
N LEU A 12 23.46 4.68 10.17
CA LEU A 12 22.90 3.32 10.17
C LEU A 12 23.01 2.59 11.52
N LEU A 13 23.92 3.01 12.41
CA LEU A 13 24.08 2.42 13.75
C LEU A 13 23.22 3.11 14.84
N LEU A 14 22.61 4.26 14.55
CA LEU A 14 21.76 4.98 15.50
C LEU A 14 20.25 4.72 15.29
N LEU A 15 19.85 4.01 14.23
CA LEU A 15 18.43 3.72 13.93
C LEU A 15 17.93 2.38 14.51
N THR A 16 18.78 1.58 15.16
CA THR A 16 18.40 0.28 15.75
C THR A 16 18.18 0.32 17.27
N LEU A 17 18.50 1.43 17.93
CA LEU A 17 18.39 1.59 19.40
C LEU A 17 17.19 2.42 19.86
N THR A 18 16.05 2.30 19.17
CA THR A 18 14.76 2.89 19.59
C THR A 18 13.61 1.91 19.62
N CYS A 19 13.87 0.60 19.60
CA CYS A 19 12.83 -0.44 19.62
C CYS A 19 12.41 -0.90 21.03
N ALA A 20 12.85 -0.24 22.11
CA ALA A 20 12.65 -0.73 23.49
C ALA A 20 12.03 0.30 24.48
N GLY A 21 11.38 1.38 24.00
CA GLY A 21 11.04 2.51 24.87
C GLY A 21 9.56 2.90 25.02
N LEU A 22 8.61 2.28 24.31
CA LEU A 22 7.21 2.75 24.34
C LEU A 22 6.19 1.61 24.38
N GLN A 23 6.31 0.73 25.37
CA GLN A 23 5.19 -0.12 25.80
C GLN A 23 4.45 0.63 26.91
N VAL A 24 3.47 1.45 26.50
CA VAL A 24 2.47 2.02 27.39
C VAL A 24 1.70 0.86 28.02
N ALA A 25 1.81 0.77 29.34
CA ALA A 25 0.91 0.00 30.18
C ALA A 25 -0.52 0.55 30.03
N ALA A 26 -1.38 -0.21 29.35
CA ALA A 26 -2.82 -0.11 29.51
C ALA A 26 -3.31 -1.47 30.02
N GLN A 27 -3.56 -1.51 31.33
CA GLN A 27 -4.11 -2.64 32.07
C GLN A 27 -5.47 -3.07 31.54
N GLN A 28 -5.53 -4.34 31.16
CA GLN A 28 -6.50 -5.36 31.57
C GLN A 28 -7.70 -4.88 32.42
N ASN A 29 -8.93 -5.07 31.91
CA ASN A 29 -9.98 -5.71 32.70
C ASN A 29 -11.02 -6.40 31.80
N MET A 30 -11.43 -7.61 32.22
CA MET A 30 -12.12 -8.62 31.42
C MET A 30 -13.62 -8.35 31.23
N ALA A 31 -14.18 -8.80 30.11
CA ALA A 31 -15.58 -9.19 30.02
C ALA A 31 -15.67 -10.49 29.21
N ALA A 32 -16.42 -11.45 29.76
CA ALA A 32 -16.71 -12.74 29.15
C ALA A 32 -17.10 -12.61 27.67
N MET A 33 -16.53 -13.44 26.80
CA MET A 33 -17.07 -13.60 25.46
C MET A 33 -18.52 -14.11 25.60
N PRO A 34 -19.54 -13.39 25.10
CA PRO A 34 -20.86 -13.97 25.00
C PRO A 34 -20.76 -15.18 24.07
N ALA A 35 -21.44 -16.27 24.46
CA ALA A 35 -21.65 -17.42 23.58
C ALA A 35 -22.04 -16.90 22.19
N LYS A 36 -21.34 -17.39 21.16
CA LYS A 36 -21.51 -17.00 19.76
C LYS A 36 -22.99 -17.14 19.38
N SER A 37 -23.73 -16.04 19.49
CA SER A 37 -25.07 -15.93 18.91
C SER A 37 -24.92 -16.27 17.43
N ALA A 38 -25.83 -17.11 16.93
CA ALA A 38 -25.84 -17.52 15.53
C ALA A 38 -25.60 -16.30 14.66
N ALA A 39 -24.54 -16.35 13.84
CA ALA A 39 -24.21 -15.22 12.98
C ALA A 39 -25.43 -14.97 12.09
N PRO A 40 -25.97 -13.74 12.04
CA PRO A 40 -27.06 -13.44 11.13
C PRO A 40 -26.61 -13.78 9.71
N GLU A 41 -27.51 -14.35 8.92
CA GLU A 41 -27.23 -14.62 7.51
C GLU A 41 -26.75 -13.33 6.85
N THR A 42 -25.55 -13.37 6.27
CA THR A 42 -24.95 -12.18 5.68
C THR A 42 -25.75 -11.84 4.43
N GLN A 43 -26.57 -10.78 4.51
CA GLN A 43 -27.32 -10.32 3.36
C GLN A 43 -26.35 -9.79 2.31
N VAL A 44 -26.56 -10.24 1.07
CA VAL A 44 -25.77 -9.77 -0.06
C VAL A 44 -26.01 -8.27 -0.21
N GLY A 45 -24.94 -7.49 -0.09
CA GLY A 45 -24.97 -6.04 -0.28
C GLY A 45 -24.76 -5.21 0.98
N ASP A 46 -24.93 -5.75 2.19
CA ASP A 46 -24.72 -5.00 3.44
C ASP A 46 -23.29 -4.46 3.54
N ALA A 47 -22.31 -5.31 3.20
CA ALA A 47 -20.90 -4.92 3.15
C ALA A 47 -20.67 -3.79 2.12
N THR A 48 -21.31 -3.86 0.96
CA THR A 48 -21.18 -2.85 -0.10
C THR A 48 -21.80 -1.53 0.34
N GLN A 49 -23.00 -1.55 0.94
CA GLN A 49 -23.64 -0.34 1.47
C GLN A 49 -22.82 0.27 2.60
N GLY A 50 -22.22 -0.57 3.47
CA GLY A 50 -21.27 -0.14 4.49
C GLY A 50 -20.08 0.60 3.90
N LEU A 51 -19.41 0.02 2.89
CA LEU A 51 -18.26 0.66 2.23
C LEU A 51 -18.63 1.97 1.52
N LEU A 52 -19.78 2.02 0.85
CA LEU A 52 -20.27 3.25 0.19
C LEU A 52 -20.62 4.32 1.21
N SER A 53 -21.22 3.95 2.35
CA SER A 53 -21.49 4.89 3.44
C SER A 53 -20.19 5.45 4.04
N LEU A 54 -19.15 4.62 4.18
CA LEU A 54 -17.84 5.02 4.66
C LEU A 54 -17.16 5.99 3.69
N GLN A 55 -17.13 5.66 2.39
CA GLN A 55 -16.57 6.51 1.34
C GLN A 55 -17.27 7.87 1.28
N ARG A 56 -18.61 7.88 1.35
CA ARG A 56 -19.40 9.12 1.37
C ARG A 56 -19.14 9.95 2.61
N SER A 57 -19.06 9.31 3.79
CA SER A 57 -18.82 10.04 5.04
C SER A 57 -17.43 10.67 5.10
N ASN A 58 -16.46 10.11 4.36
CA ASN A 58 -15.06 10.53 4.37
C ASN A 58 -14.44 10.60 5.78
N SER A 59 -15.05 9.93 6.77
CA SER A 59 -14.70 10.04 8.18
C SER A 59 -13.32 9.45 8.52
N GLN A 60 -12.82 8.55 7.67
CA GLN A 60 -11.50 7.92 7.80
C GLN A 60 -10.41 8.60 6.97
N ALA A 61 -10.73 9.69 6.25
CA ALA A 61 -9.70 10.43 5.53
C ALA A 61 -8.73 11.11 6.48
N SER A 62 -7.49 11.30 6.01
CA SER A 62 -6.49 12.02 6.79
C SER A 62 -6.95 13.46 7.03
N PRO A 63 -6.85 13.97 8.27
CA PRO A 63 -7.18 15.36 8.57
C PRO A 63 -6.15 16.35 7.98
N VAL A 64 -4.98 15.86 7.55
CA VAL A 64 -3.90 16.69 7.00
C VAL A 64 -4.09 16.81 5.49
N PRO A 65 -4.34 18.02 4.95
CA PRO A 65 -4.41 18.23 3.51
C PRO A 65 -3.06 17.94 2.85
N ARG A 66 -3.08 17.23 1.72
CA ARG A 66 -1.89 16.95 0.91
C ARG A 66 -2.05 17.56 -0.49
N PRO A 67 -1.92 18.89 -0.62
CA PRO A 67 -1.99 19.54 -1.92
C PRO A 67 -0.78 19.14 -2.78
N ILE A 68 -0.98 19.05 -4.10
CA ILE A 68 0.12 18.84 -5.04
C ILE A 68 0.91 20.15 -5.15
N PRO A 69 2.22 20.17 -4.85
CA PRO A 69 3.03 21.37 -5.04
C PRO A 69 3.07 21.79 -6.52
N GLY A 70 3.05 23.10 -6.79
CA GLY A 70 3.02 23.63 -8.17
C GLY A 70 4.15 23.12 -9.07
N GLU A 71 5.36 22.93 -8.52
CA GLU A 71 6.51 22.35 -9.25
C GLU A 71 6.27 20.88 -9.65
N ILE A 72 5.56 20.11 -8.83
CA ILE A 72 5.20 18.72 -9.15
C ILE A 72 4.07 18.70 -10.19
N ALA A 73 3.11 19.62 -10.07
CA ALA A 73 2.05 19.78 -11.07
C ALA A 73 2.64 20.13 -12.45
N SER A 74 3.59 21.07 -12.51
CA SER A 74 4.22 21.48 -13.77
C SER A 74 5.04 20.35 -14.40
N ARG A 75 5.83 19.61 -13.60
CA ARG A 75 6.56 18.42 -14.10
C ARG A 75 5.61 17.32 -14.59
N SER A 76 4.49 17.10 -13.91
CA SER A 76 3.48 16.11 -14.33
C SER A 76 2.86 16.50 -15.67
N TYR A 77 2.54 17.78 -15.85
CA TYR A 77 2.03 18.31 -17.11
C TYR A 77 3.06 18.21 -18.25
N GLN A 78 4.32 18.54 -17.98
CA GLN A 78 5.40 18.37 -18.97
C GLN A 78 5.56 16.92 -19.40
N ARG A 79 5.46 15.96 -18.48
CA ARG A 79 5.51 14.52 -18.82
C ARG A 79 4.33 14.11 -19.69
N TYR A 80 3.13 14.62 -19.40
CA TYR A 80 1.95 14.39 -20.23
C TYR A 80 2.18 14.89 -21.66
N LEU A 81 2.69 16.11 -21.84
CA LEU A 81 3.01 16.64 -23.17
C LEU A 81 4.06 15.79 -23.89
N LYS A 82 5.14 15.41 -23.19
CA LYS A 82 6.19 14.54 -23.75
C LYS A 82 5.69 13.15 -24.15
N SER A 83 4.62 12.66 -23.54
CA SER A 83 4.08 11.33 -23.89
C SER A 83 3.60 11.24 -25.34
N PHE A 84 3.21 12.37 -25.94
CA PHE A 84 2.78 12.44 -27.34
C PHE A 84 3.95 12.55 -28.32
N GLU A 85 5.15 12.90 -27.86
CA GLU A 85 6.36 12.97 -28.69
C GLU A 85 6.89 11.56 -29.04
N HIS A 86 6.38 10.53 -28.38
CA HIS A 86 6.76 9.15 -28.61
C HIS A 86 5.75 8.45 -29.54
N PRO A 87 6.16 8.03 -30.75
CA PRO A 87 5.28 7.31 -31.64
C PRO A 87 4.87 5.96 -31.04
N ILE A 88 3.66 5.52 -31.34
CA ILE A 88 3.18 4.21 -30.95
C ILE A 88 4.03 3.16 -31.68
N PRO A 89 4.70 2.23 -30.96
CA PRO A 89 5.44 1.16 -31.61
C PRO A 89 4.51 0.22 -32.37
N GLU A 90 4.95 -0.29 -33.53
CA GLU A 90 4.23 -1.32 -34.31
C GLU A 90 3.99 -2.61 -33.52
N LYS A 91 4.88 -2.91 -32.56
CA LYS A 91 4.82 -4.12 -31.72
C LYS A 91 5.22 -3.80 -30.29
N PHE A 92 4.42 -4.26 -29.33
CA PHE A 92 4.78 -4.26 -27.91
C PHE A 92 5.40 -5.61 -27.55
N ASN A 93 6.60 -5.59 -26.95
CA ASN A 93 7.18 -6.82 -26.40
C ASN A 93 6.38 -7.24 -25.16
N THR A 94 6.02 -8.52 -25.06
CA THR A 94 5.34 -9.04 -23.87
C THR A 94 6.31 -9.10 -22.69
N THR A 95 5.98 -8.38 -21.60
CA THR A 95 6.73 -8.43 -20.33
C THR A 95 6.24 -9.58 -19.44
N VAL A 96 5.18 -10.30 -19.83
CA VAL A 96 4.69 -11.46 -19.08
C VAL A 96 5.62 -12.63 -19.35
N LYS A 97 6.48 -12.96 -18.38
CA LYS A 97 7.20 -14.24 -18.35
C LYS A 97 6.15 -15.36 -18.43
N THR A 98 6.04 -15.99 -19.61
CA THR A 98 5.30 -17.24 -19.72
C THR A 98 6.16 -18.30 -19.05
N SER A 99 5.87 -18.64 -17.80
CA SER A 99 6.43 -19.82 -17.17
C SER A 99 5.87 -21.03 -17.92
N SER A 100 6.63 -21.55 -18.89
CA SER A 100 6.38 -22.86 -19.49
C SER A 100 6.67 -23.95 -18.45
N GLY A 101 5.78 -24.10 -17.47
CA GLY A 101 5.70 -25.21 -16.54
C GLY A 101 4.52 -26.08 -16.95
N GLY A 102 4.73 -26.94 -17.94
CA GLY A 102 3.75 -27.92 -18.41
C GLY A 102 4.21 -29.30 -17.95
N GLU A 103 3.69 -29.69 -16.78
CA GLU A 103 3.65 -31.02 -16.19
C GLU A 103 3.48 -32.13 -17.24
N GLY A 104 4.49 -33.00 -17.39
CA GLY A 104 4.37 -34.24 -18.14
C GLY A 104 3.67 -35.29 -17.27
N GLY A 105 2.37 -35.52 -17.52
CA GLY A 105 1.60 -36.59 -16.88
C GLY A 105 1.95 -37.98 -17.46
N PRO A 106 1.86 -39.06 -16.67
CA PRO A 106 2.24 -40.41 -17.09
C PRO A 106 1.18 -41.04 -18.01
N SER A 107 1.63 -41.61 -19.12
CA SER A 107 0.85 -42.47 -20.02
C SER A 107 0.77 -43.91 -19.48
N ASN A 108 -0.43 -44.51 -19.52
CA ASN A 108 -0.70 -45.92 -19.21
C ASN A 108 0.10 -46.89 -20.08
#